data_AF-A0A7R9LXL1-F1
#
_entry.id   AF-A0A7R9LXL1-F1
#
_cell.length_a   1.000
_cell.length_b   1.000
_cell.length_c   1.000
_cell.angle_alpha   90.00
_cell.angle_beta   90.00
_cell.angle_gamma   90.00
#
_symmetry.space_group_name_H-M   'P 1'
#
loop_
_entity.id
_entity.type
_entity.pdbx_description
1 polymer ?
#
loop_
_entity_poly.entity_id
_entity_poly.type
_entity_poly.pdbx_seq_one_letter_code
_entity_poly.pdbx_strand_id
1 'polypeptide(L)'
;KENVTTSVSNDAFDVSQYVVHFTSGCKSGFTCLRIYKRSNQIIELQYGSSAKQPSDACSQHHFKPYNAKYLTLTTMSSDTSDCPFEGIYAVNVPDDGLYNGLNDRQLNPSNEKSLLICSEQSSLNSRCNSNDHIQLQSKCTFNDNIRNFRCKGGWKENETTYLVASSNED
;
A
#
# COMPACT_ATOMS: atom_id res chain seq x y z
N LYS A 1 6.03 7.63 32.77
CA LYS A 1 5.67 6.21 32.53
C LYS A 1 6.72 5.66 31.59
N GLU A 2 7.57 4.76 32.07
CA GLU A 2 8.65 4.15 31.28
C GLU A 2 8.06 3.18 30.26
N ASN A 3 8.34 3.43 28.98
CA ASN A 3 8.04 2.49 27.90
C ASN A 3 9.16 1.45 27.88
N VAL A 4 8.96 0.32 28.55
CA VAL A 4 9.89 -0.81 28.45
C VAL A 4 9.65 -1.51 27.11
N THR A 5 10.52 -1.22 26.14
CA THR A 5 10.57 -1.94 24.86
C THR A 5 11.53 -3.12 25.02
N THR A 6 11.00 -4.34 25.07
CA THR A 6 11.84 -5.55 25.01
C THR A 6 12.04 -5.91 23.55
N SER A 7 13.24 -5.69 23.01
CA SER A 7 13.61 -6.08 21.65
C SER A 7 14.10 -7.52 21.62
N VAL A 8 13.53 -8.35 20.75
CA VAL A 8 14.06 -9.68 20.42
C VAL A 8 14.65 -9.58 19.01
N SER A 9 15.97 -9.47 18.91
CA SER A 9 16.69 -9.36 17.64
C SER A 9 16.89 -10.75 17.02
N ASN A 10 16.20 -11.00 15.90
CA ASN A 10 16.60 -12.04 14.95
C ASN A 10 17.28 -11.32 13.78
N ASP A 11 18.56 -11.61 13.54
CA ASP A 11 19.41 -10.94 12.55
C ASP A 11 18.98 -11.25 11.10
N ALA A 12 18.01 -10.48 10.62
CA ALA A 12 18.00 -9.96 9.26
C ALA A 12 17.96 -8.44 9.41
N PHE A 13 18.99 -7.72 8.94
CA PHE A 13 19.19 -6.28 9.19
C PHE A 13 17.99 -5.39 8.80
N ASP A 14 17.04 -5.91 8.02
CA ASP A 14 15.84 -5.21 7.56
C ASP A 14 14.55 -5.64 8.29
N VAL A 15 14.59 -6.53 9.29
CA VAL A 15 13.38 -6.96 10.02
C VAL A 15 13.61 -6.99 11.53
N SER A 16 12.74 -6.31 12.28
CA SER A 16 12.75 -6.29 13.74
C SER A 16 11.40 -6.71 14.32
N GLN A 17 11.40 -7.46 15.42
CA GLN A 17 10.19 -7.92 16.10
C GLN A 17 10.15 -7.45 17.55
N TYR A 18 8.99 -6.97 17.97
CA TYR A 18 8.76 -6.35 19.28
C TYR A 18 7.47 -6.86 19.91
N VAL A 19 7.45 -6.94 21.23
CA VAL A 19 6.21 -7.01 22.01
C VAL A 19 5.87 -5.59 22.44
N VAL A 20 4.70 -5.11 22.04
CA VAL A 20 4.26 -3.74 22.30
C VAL A 20 3.05 -3.77 23.22
N HIS A 21 3.12 -3.03 24.32
CA HIS A 21 1.95 -2.73 25.14
C HIS A 21 1.13 -1.63 24.45
N PHE A 22 -0.18 -1.86 24.25
CA PHE A 22 -1.08 -0.87 23.66
C PHE A 22 -2.21 -0.52 24.64
N THR A 23 -2.67 0.72 24.55
CA THR A 23 -3.87 1.20 25.23
C THR A 23 -4.74 1.93 24.22
N SER A 24 -5.99 1.50 24.05
CA SER A 24 -6.96 2.13 23.15
C SER A 24 -8.32 2.21 23.86
N GLY A 25 -8.70 3.42 24.26
CA GLY A 25 -9.85 3.64 25.14
C GLY A 25 -9.69 2.86 26.45
N CYS A 26 -10.71 2.09 26.83
CA CYS A 26 -10.69 1.23 28.03
C CYS A 26 -9.98 -0.12 27.81
N LYS A 27 -9.48 -0.42 26.61
CA LYS A 27 -8.80 -1.68 26.31
C LYS A 27 -7.29 -1.50 26.44
N SER A 28 -6.65 -2.43 27.16
CA SER A 28 -5.20 -2.50 27.30
C SER A 28 -4.74 -3.93 27.08
N GLY A 29 -3.53 -4.12 26.55
CA GLY A 29 -2.96 -5.44 26.31
C GLY A 29 -1.62 -5.37 25.58
N PHE A 30 -1.19 -6.50 25.05
CA PHE A 30 0.06 -6.64 24.30
C PHE A 30 -0.22 -7.11 22.88
N THR A 31 0.60 -6.71 21.94
CA THR A 31 0.58 -7.24 20.57
C THR A 31 2.00 -7.44 20.06
N CYS A 32 2.19 -8.42 19.19
CA CYS A 32 3.43 -8.53 18.44
C CYS A 32 3.45 -7.49 17.34
N LEU A 33 4.55 -6.75 17.22
CA LEU A 33 4.81 -5.82 16.13
C LEU A 33 6.05 -6.32 15.39
N ARG A 34 5.95 -6.46 14.07
CA ARG A 34 7.10 -6.69 13.20
C ARG A 34 7.26 -5.51 12.26
N ILE A 35 8.48 -4.99 12.19
CA ILE A 35 8.87 -3.84 11.38
C ILE A 35 9.82 -4.32 10.30
N TYR A 36 9.53 -3.98 9.06
CA TYR A 36 10.34 -4.27 7.88
C TYR A 36 10.88 -2.95 7.34
N LYS A 37 12.20 -2.77 7.31
CA LYS A 37 12.85 -1.68 6.60
C LYS A 37 12.85 -2.03 5.11
N ARG A 38 12.04 -1.34 4.30
CA ARG A 38 11.96 -1.59 2.85
C ARG A 38 12.92 -0.73 2.06
N SER A 39 13.09 0.52 2.48
CA SER A 39 14.07 1.45 1.96
C SER A 39 14.41 2.50 3.03
N ASN A 40 15.21 3.51 2.70
CA ASN A 40 15.48 4.62 3.63
C ASN A 40 14.23 5.44 3.97
N GLN A 41 13.21 5.41 3.12
CA GLN A 41 12.00 6.24 3.24
C GLN A 41 10.73 5.42 3.48
N ILE A 42 10.82 4.09 3.44
CA ILE A 42 9.67 3.20 3.50
C ILE A 42 9.92 2.11 4.55
N ILE A 43 8.99 2.01 5.48
CA ILE A 43 8.90 0.88 6.42
C ILE A 43 7.53 0.23 6.31
N GLU A 44 7.47 -1.07 6.52
CA GLU A 44 6.21 -1.79 6.67
C GLU A 44 6.07 -2.37 8.07
N LEU A 45 4.85 -2.30 8.59
CA LEU A 45 4.49 -2.83 9.89
C LEU A 45 3.50 -3.98 9.73
N GLN A 46 3.68 -5.03 10.53
CA GLN A 46 2.68 -6.05 10.75
C GLN A 46 2.42 -6.16 12.25
N TYR A 47 1.15 -6.28 12.64
CA TYR A 47 0.79 -6.49 14.05
C TYR A 47 -0.13 -7.69 14.23
N GLY A 48 0.03 -8.36 15.36
CA GLY A 48 -0.78 -9.51 15.77
C GLY A 48 -2.10 -9.11 16.42
N SER A 49 -2.87 -10.12 16.83
CA SER A 49 -4.02 -9.94 17.71
C SER A 49 -3.57 -9.61 19.14
N SER A 50 -4.50 -9.09 19.96
CA SER A 50 -4.19 -8.74 21.34
C SER A 50 -4.01 -9.98 22.23
N ALA A 51 -2.95 -9.95 23.03
CA ALA A 51 -2.67 -10.90 24.10
C ALA A 51 -2.77 -10.20 25.47
N LYS A 52 -3.11 -10.96 26.50
CA LYS A 52 -3.15 -10.46 27.89
C LYS A 52 -1.76 -10.42 28.53
N GLN A 53 -0.88 -11.33 28.12
CA GLN A 53 0.48 -11.44 28.64
C GLN A 53 1.49 -11.09 27.53
N PRO A 54 2.62 -10.45 27.88
CA PRO A 54 3.64 -10.10 26.89
C PRO A 54 4.29 -11.33 26.26
N SER A 55 4.44 -12.43 27.01
CA SER A 55 5.00 -13.71 26.52
C SER A 55 4.20 -14.30 25.36
N ASP A 56 2.90 -14.09 25.36
CA ASP A 56 1.99 -14.74 24.41
C ASP A 56 1.79 -13.90 23.14
N ALA A 57 2.16 -12.62 23.17
CA ALA A 57 1.88 -11.66 22.10
C ALA A 57 2.46 -12.09 20.74
N CYS A 58 3.68 -12.60 20.73
CA CYS A 58 4.36 -13.09 19.52
C CYS A 58 4.25 -14.62 19.32
N SER A 59 3.38 -15.30 20.08
CA SER A 59 3.12 -16.71 19.84
C SER A 59 2.41 -16.94 18.50
N GLN A 60 2.50 -18.15 17.95
CA GLN A 60 1.86 -18.52 16.67
C GLN A 60 0.32 -18.38 16.70
N HIS A 61 -0.28 -18.33 17.89
CA HIS A 61 -1.72 -18.09 18.05
C HIS A 61 -2.09 -16.61 17.87
N HIS A 62 -1.21 -15.70 18.28
CA HIS A 62 -1.46 -14.26 18.25
C HIS A 62 -0.82 -13.55 17.05
N PHE A 63 0.29 -14.09 16.52
CA PHE A 63 0.98 -13.52 15.38
C PHE A 63 1.30 -14.56 14.32
N LYS A 64 0.76 -14.35 13.11
CA LYS A 64 1.00 -15.17 11.92
C LYS A 64 1.46 -14.23 10.79
N PRO A 65 2.76 -14.13 10.49
CA PRO A 65 3.31 -13.15 9.55
C PRO A 65 2.63 -13.17 8.17
N TYR A 66 2.29 -14.36 7.67
CA TYR A 66 1.65 -14.55 6.36
C TYR A 66 0.19 -14.06 6.30
N ASN A 67 -0.50 -13.95 7.43
CA ASN A 67 -1.90 -13.51 7.49
C ASN A 67 -2.04 -12.06 7.99
N ALA A 68 -0.99 -11.52 8.62
CA ALA A 68 -1.00 -10.16 9.13
C ALA A 68 -0.93 -9.16 7.97
N LYS A 69 -1.83 -8.18 7.97
CA LYS A 69 -1.82 -7.12 6.95
C LYS A 69 -0.58 -6.25 7.13
N TYR A 70 0.03 -5.87 6.02
CA TYR A 70 1.09 -4.86 6.01
C TYR A 70 0.46 -3.47 6.08
N LEU A 71 1.00 -2.63 6.96
CA LEU A 71 0.80 -1.19 6.98
C LEU A 71 2.09 -0.53 6.50
N THR A 72 2.05 0.10 5.34
CA THR A 72 3.19 0.81 4.76
C THR A 72 3.22 2.26 5.26
N LEU A 73 4.35 2.68 5.82
CA LEU A 73 4.59 4.05 6.26
C LEU A 73 5.70 4.67 5.42
N THR A 74 5.51 5.92 5.04
CA THR A 74 6.50 6.69 4.27
C THR A 74 6.94 7.93 5.03
N THR A 75 8.14 8.42 4.72
CA THR A 75 8.63 9.69 5.28
C THR A 75 7.77 10.86 4.79
N MET A 76 7.54 11.84 5.67
CA MET A 76 6.85 13.08 5.28
C MET A 76 7.74 13.99 4.43
N SER A 77 9.07 13.95 4.59
CA SER A 77 9.99 14.79 3.83
C SER A 77 10.07 14.36 2.37
N SER A 78 10.19 15.36 1.50
CA SER A 78 10.32 15.22 0.05
C SER A 78 11.77 15.10 -0.40
N ASP A 79 12.65 14.53 0.44
CA ASP A 79 14.01 14.28 0.02
C ASP A 79 13.91 13.31 -1.16
N THR A 80 14.28 13.78 -2.34
CA THR A 80 14.07 13.11 -3.63
C THR A 80 14.66 11.72 -3.57
N SER A 81 13.84 10.70 -3.35
CA SER A 81 14.20 9.33 -3.69
C SER A 81 13.75 9.11 -5.12
N ASP A 82 14.71 8.78 -5.98
CA ASP A 82 14.41 8.42 -7.36
C ASP A 82 13.39 7.28 -7.36
N CYS A 83 12.30 7.43 -8.11
CA CYS A 83 11.30 6.36 -8.19
C CYS A 83 11.96 5.13 -8.79
N PRO A 84 11.63 3.93 -8.28
CA PRO A 84 12.37 2.70 -8.57
C PRO A 84 12.28 2.24 -10.04
N PHE A 85 11.47 2.89 -10.87
CA PHE A 85 11.41 2.60 -12.30
C PHE A 85 11.00 3.83 -13.12
N GLU A 86 11.77 4.08 -14.19
CA GLU A 86 11.48 5.07 -15.23
C GLU A 86 10.90 4.35 -16.46
N GLY A 87 9.90 4.94 -17.11
CA GLY A 87 9.36 4.42 -18.38
C GLY A 87 7.83 4.44 -18.48
N ILE A 88 7.33 3.83 -19.54
CA ILE A 88 5.91 3.70 -19.84
C ILE A 88 5.52 2.23 -19.73
N TYR A 89 4.58 1.91 -18.85
CA TYR A 89 4.16 0.56 -18.50
C TYR A 89 2.71 0.34 -18.88
N ALA A 90 2.40 -0.80 -19.50
CA ALA A 90 1.01 -1.23 -19.68
C ALA A 90 0.45 -1.70 -18.32
N VAL A 91 -0.72 -1.18 -17.94
CA VAL A 91 -1.39 -1.53 -16.68
C VAL A 91 -2.52 -2.49 -16.99
N ASN A 92 -2.33 -3.74 -16.58
CA ASN A 92 -3.39 -4.73 -16.56
C ASN A 92 -4.16 -4.55 -15.26
N VAL A 93 -5.37 -3.98 -15.33
CA VAL A 93 -6.27 -3.93 -14.18
C VAL A 93 -7.00 -5.27 -14.12
N PRO A 94 -6.85 -6.07 -13.04
CA PRO A 94 -7.63 -7.28 -12.88
C PRO A 94 -9.11 -6.91 -12.91
N ASP A 95 -9.87 -7.54 -13.80
CA ASP A 95 -11.32 -7.37 -13.89
C ASP A 95 -11.94 -7.83 -12.56
N ASP A 96 -12.30 -6.90 -11.67
CA ASP A 96 -12.88 -7.19 -10.35
C ASP A 96 -14.35 -7.67 -10.46
N GLY A 97 -14.75 -8.24 -11.60
CA GLY A 97 -16.05 -8.87 -11.84
C GLY A 97 -17.28 -7.95 -11.71
N LEU A 98 -17.12 -6.73 -11.23
CA LEU A 98 -18.17 -5.72 -11.05
C LEU A 98 -18.64 -5.12 -12.38
N TYR A 99 -17.97 -5.43 -13.50
CA TYR A 99 -18.35 -4.98 -14.84
C TYR A 99 -19.01 -6.06 -15.72
N ASN A 100 -19.36 -7.22 -15.17
CA ASN A 100 -20.20 -8.22 -15.86
C ASN A 100 -21.70 -8.07 -15.49
N GLY A 101 -22.22 -6.84 -15.54
CA GLY A 101 -23.60 -6.52 -15.19
C GLY A 101 -24.41 -5.78 -16.27
N LEU A 102 -23.86 -5.50 -17.46
CA LEU A 102 -24.56 -4.74 -18.51
C LEU A 102 -24.92 -5.59 -19.74
N ASN A 103 -25.18 -6.87 -19.53
CA ASN A 103 -25.74 -7.77 -20.54
C ASN A 103 -27.13 -8.29 -20.13
N ASP A 104 -28.07 -7.43 -19.71
CA ASP A 104 -29.49 -7.65 -20.05
C ASP A 104 -30.36 -6.40 -19.79
N ARG A 105 -31.18 -6.08 -20.80
CA ARG A 105 -32.43 -5.28 -20.81
C ARG A 105 -32.37 -3.75 -20.74
N GLN A 106 -32.58 -3.19 -21.95
CA GLN A 106 -33.49 -2.08 -22.22
C GLN A 106 -32.98 -0.68 -21.84
N LEU A 107 -32.12 -0.15 -22.71
CA LEU A 107 -31.80 1.28 -22.82
C LEU A 107 -33.09 2.12 -22.92
N ASN A 108 -33.42 2.82 -21.84
CA ASN A 108 -34.29 4.00 -21.87
C ASN A 108 -33.38 5.24 -21.88
N PRO A 109 -33.41 6.09 -22.93
CA PRO A 109 -32.51 7.22 -23.04
C PRO A 109 -33.09 8.41 -22.26
N SER A 110 -32.95 8.39 -20.95
CA SER A 110 -33.10 9.60 -20.13
C SER A 110 -32.39 9.45 -18.79
N ASN A 111 -31.27 10.16 -18.67
CA ASN A 111 -30.52 10.46 -17.44
C ASN A 111 -29.51 9.41 -16.94
N GLU A 112 -28.83 8.69 -17.83
CA GLU A 112 -27.76 7.78 -17.43
C GLU A 112 -26.41 8.50 -17.28
N LYS A 113 -25.93 8.53 -16.03
CA LYS A 113 -24.55 8.86 -15.67
C LYS A 113 -23.65 7.88 -16.43
N SER A 114 -23.06 8.36 -17.53
CA SER A 114 -22.23 7.59 -18.45
C SER A 114 -21.25 6.72 -17.65
N LEU A 115 -21.50 5.42 -17.66
CA LEU A 115 -20.63 4.44 -17.00
C LEU A 115 -19.29 4.50 -17.73
N LEU A 116 -18.25 5.02 -17.07
CA LEU A 116 -16.90 5.04 -17.63
C LEU A 116 -16.44 3.58 -17.80
N ILE A 117 -16.43 3.12 -19.05
CA ILE A 117 -15.78 1.88 -19.46
C ILE A 117 -14.36 2.28 -19.86
N CYS A 118 -13.39 1.99 -18.99
CA CYS A 118 -11.97 2.21 -19.26
C CYS A 118 -11.36 0.88 -19.70
N SER A 119 -10.76 0.86 -20.88
CA SER A 119 -10.19 -0.35 -21.47
C SER A 119 -8.89 -0.77 -20.77
N GLU A 120 -8.47 -2.01 -21.04
CA GLU A 120 -7.19 -2.65 -20.69
C GLU A 120 -5.94 -1.88 -21.20
N GLN A 121 -6.11 -0.76 -21.91
CA GLN A 121 -5.02 0.07 -22.45
C GLN A 121 -4.66 1.24 -21.53
N SER A 122 -4.68 1.01 -20.22
CA SER A 122 -4.14 1.98 -19.27
C SER A 122 -2.61 1.95 -19.33
N SER A 123 -1.99 3.13 -19.34
CA SER A 123 -0.54 3.25 -19.30
C SER A 123 -0.10 4.04 -18.07
N LEU A 124 0.91 3.54 -17.39
CA LEU A 124 1.59 4.23 -16.30
C LEU A 124 2.88 4.82 -16.84
N ASN A 125 2.95 6.15 -16.86
CA ASN A 125 4.13 6.90 -17.27
C ASN A 125 4.84 7.40 -16.00
N SER A 126 5.98 6.79 -15.71
CA SER A 126 6.85 7.17 -14.60
C SER A 126 8.06 7.92 -15.17
N ARG A 127 8.12 9.24 -14.95
CA ARG A 127 9.25 10.09 -15.33
C ARG A 127 9.83 10.77 -14.10
N CYS A 128 11.05 10.38 -13.74
CA CYS A 128 11.80 11.02 -12.66
C CYS A 128 12.65 12.15 -13.23
N ASN A 129 12.08 13.35 -13.32
CA ASN A 129 12.86 14.58 -13.45
C ASN A 129 12.19 15.69 -12.64
N SER A 130 12.92 16.23 -11.67
CA SER A 130 12.68 17.35 -10.73
C SER A 130 11.33 17.48 -9.99
N ASN A 131 10.27 16.81 -10.45
CA ASN A 131 8.90 17.02 -9.95
C ASN A 131 8.25 15.73 -9.38
N ASP A 132 8.95 14.58 -9.39
CA ASP A 132 8.50 13.30 -8.80
C ASP A 132 7.07 12.88 -9.15
N HIS A 133 6.65 13.18 -10.39
CA HIS A 133 5.29 12.94 -10.86
C HIS A 133 5.17 11.63 -11.63
N ILE A 134 4.20 10.84 -11.21
CA ILE A 134 3.78 9.61 -11.88
C ILE A 134 2.41 9.89 -12.50
N GLN A 135 2.24 9.53 -13.77
CA GLN A 135 1.01 9.77 -14.51
C GLN A 135 0.36 8.45 -14.90
N LEU A 136 -0.85 8.21 -14.42
CA LEU A 136 -1.69 7.10 -14.88
C LEU A 136 -2.65 7.64 -15.93
N GLN A 137 -2.49 7.18 -17.17
CA GLN A 137 -3.37 7.50 -18.28
C GLN A 137 -4.25 6.30 -18.59
N SER A 138 -5.55 6.44 -18.35
CA SER A 138 -6.56 5.45 -18.70
C SER A 138 -7.31 5.89 -19.95
N LYS A 139 -7.26 5.06 -20.99
CA LYS A 139 -8.05 5.26 -22.21
C LYS A 139 -9.44 4.69 -22.02
N CYS A 140 -10.45 5.55 -22.03
CA CYS A 140 -11.85 5.17 -21.84
C CYS A 140 -12.71 5.63 -23.02
N THR A 141 -13.82 4.92 -23.28
CA THR A 141 -14.65 5.10 -24.48
C THR A 141 -15.17 6.53 -24.68
N PHE A 142 -15.42 7.25 -23.59
CA PHE A 142 -16.03 8.57 -23.62
C PHE A 142 -15.08 9.70 -23.22
N ASN A 143 -14.01 9.40 -22.49
CA ASN A 143 -13.00 10.38 -22.11
C ASN A 143 -11.72 9.70 -21.62
N ASP A 144 -10.57 10.18 -22.08
CA ASP A 144 -9.30 9.79 -21.48
C ASP A 144 -9.21 10.39 -20.07
N ASN A 145 -8.80 9.58 -19.10
CA ASN A 145 -8.60 10.02 -17.73
C ASN A 145 -7.11 10.01 -17.41
N ILE A 146 -6.58 11.17 -17.01
CA ILE A 146 -5.20 11.33 -16.59
C ILE A 146 -5.19 11.65 -15.11
N ARG A 147 -4.60 10.75 -14.31
CA ARG A 147 -4.37 10.96 -12.88
C ARG A 147 -2.89 11.17 -12.61
N ASN A 148 -2.57 12.21 -11.84
CA ASN A 148 -1.22 12.53 -11.42
C ASN A 148 -1.03 12.14 -9.96
N PHE A 149 0.09 11.47 -9.69
CA PHE A 149 0.50 11.06 -8.36
C PHE A 149 1.88 11.61 -8.07
N ARG A 150 2.16 11.81 -6.78
CA ARG A 150 3.51 12.07 -6.30
C ARG A 150 4.13 10.78 -5.79
N CYS A 151 5.33 10.50 -6.27
CA CYS A 151 6.13 9.37 -5.82
C CYS A 151 6.56 9.57 -4.37
N LYS A 152 6.47 8.50 -3.57
CA LYS A 152 6.95 8.44 -2.18
C LYS A 152 8.12 7.47 -2.02
N GLY A 153 8.62 6.96 -3.13
CA GLY A 153 9.69 5.98 -3.20
C GLY A 153 9.18 4.58 -3.51
N GLY A 154 10.09 3.61 -3.43
CA GLY A 154 9.77 2.21 -3.59
C GLY A 154 10.93 1.31 -3.20
N TRP A 155 10.75 0.01 -3.40
CA TRP A 155 11.75 -1.00 -3.12
C TRP A 155 11.60 -2.18 -4.08
N LYS A 156 12.60 -3.06 -4.11
CA LYS A 156 12.57 -4.31 -4.88
C LYS A 156 12.72 -5.48 -3.93
N GLU A 157 11.82 -6.44 -4.02
CA GLU A 157 11.84 -7.68 -3.22
C GLU A 157 11.43 -8.84 -4.13
N ASN A 158 12.19 -9.94 -4.12
CA ASN A 158 11.91 -11.14 -4.91
C ASN A 158 11.60 -10.83 -6.39
N GLU A 159 12.48 -10.03 -7.02
CA GLU A 159 12.34 -9.54 -8.41
C GLU A 159 11.13 -8.64 -8.68
N THR A 160 10.24 -8.46 -7.71
CA THR A 160 9.07 -7.61 -7.78
C THR A 160 9.42 -6.21 -7.31
N THR A 161 9.11 -5.20 -8.12
CA THR A 161 9.31 -3.80 -7.76
C THR A 161 8.02 -3.21 -7.22
N TYR A 162 8.08 -2.64 -6.03
CA TYR A 162 6.98 -1.98 -5.35
C TYR A 162 7.18 -0.46 -5.43
N LEU A 163 6.09 0.24 -5.71
CA LEU A 163 6.04 1.70 -5.78
C LEU A 163 4.96 2.21 -4.84
N VAL A 164 5.29 3.21 -4.03
CA VAL A 164 4.33 3.93 -3.21
C VAL A 164 4.15 5.32 -3.78
N ALA A 165 2.89 5.69 -4.05
CA ALA A 165 2.55 6.99 -4.58
C ALA A 165 1.30 7.54 -3.86
N SER A 166 1.21 8.86 -3.74
CA SER A 166 0.05 9.55 -3.16
C SER A 166 -0.66 10.35 -4.25
N SER A 167 -1.99 10.39 -4.20
CA SER A 167 -2.79 11.31 -5.02
C SER A 167 -2.35 12.76 -4.74
N ASN A 168 -2.32 13.59 -5.78
CA ASN A 168 -2.14 15.03 -5.63
C ASN A 168 -3.46 15.76 -5.29
N GLU A 169 -4.52 15.03 -4.94
CA GLU A 169 -5.78 15.61 -4.50
C GLU A 169 -5.56 16.37 -3.18
N ASP A 170 -5.80 17.69 -3.25
CA ASP A 170 -5.86 18.63 -2.13
C ASP A 170 -6.95 18.26 -1.10
#